data_AF-A0A2W1MTR4-F1
#
_entry.id   AF-A0A2W1MTR4-F1
#
_cell.length_a   1.000
_cell.length_b   1.000
_cell.length_c   1.000
_cell.angle_alpha   90.00
_cell.angle_beta   90.00
_cell.angle_gamma   90.00
#
_symmetry.space_group_name_H-M   'P 1'
#
loop_
_entity.id
_entity.type
_entity.pdbx_description
1 polymer ?
#
loop_
_entity_poly.entity_id
_entity_poly.type
_entity_poly.pdbx_seq_one_letter_code
_entity_poly.pdbx_strand_id
1 'polypeptide(L)'
;MATNRSRRLRKKLCVDEFQELGCELSLTYKDGLAEAELESFLDQFIDDAIQGNGLGYVGGDDYGFVCLSKRGSVSEEQRGKLEAWLKGRSELASFTLSPLVDVWYPENPINQ
;
A
#
# COMPACT_ATOMS: atom_id res chain seq x y z
N MET A 1 -21.38 7.33 -15.67
CA MET A 1 -21.43 5.87 -15.40
C MET A 1 -22.86 5.45 -15.14
N ALA A 2 -23.27 4.24 -15.52
CA ALA A 2 -24.63 3.76 -15.29
C ALA A 2 -24.96 3.74 -13.78
N THR A 3 -25.97 4.50 -13.39
CA THR A 3 -26.32 4.84 -12.00
C THR A 3 -27.02 3.72 -11.23
N ASN A 4 -27.35 2.59 -11.86
CA ASN A 4 -28.06 1.49 -11.23
C ASN A 4 -27.35 0.16 -11.48
N ARG A 5 -26.30 -0.11 -10.70
CA ARG A 5 -25.58 -1.40 -10.71
C ARG A 5 -26.24 -2.33 -9.72
N SER A 6 -26.50 -3.59 -10.10
CA SER A 6 -26.93 -4.61 -9.12
C SER A 6 -25.81 -4.90 -8.12
N ARG A 7 -26.15 -5.41 -6.93
CA ARG A 7 -25.16 -5.79 -5.91
C ARG A 7 -24.08 -6.74 -6.45
N ARG A 8 -24.47 -7.70 -7.31
CA ARG A 8 -23.53 -8.62 -7.97
C ARG A 8 -22.56 -7.88 -8.87
N LEU A 9 -23.03 -6.87 -9.62
CA LEU A 9 -22.19 -6.07 -10.50
C LEU A 9 -21.25 -5.15 -9.70
N ARG A 10 -21.72 -4.55 -8.61
CA ARG A 10 -20.87 -3.75 -7.70
C ARG A 10 -19.75 -4.57 -7.10
N LYS A 11 -20.04 -5.80 -6.65
CA LYS A 11 -19.02 -6.75 -6.19
C LYS A 11 -18.01 -7.14 -7.28
N LYS A 12 -18.48 -7.35 -8.52
CA LYS A 12 -17.62 -7.72 -9.65
C LYS A 12 -16.65 -6.59 -10.03
N LEU A 13 -17.11 -5.35 -9.93
CA LEU A 13 -16.32 -4.16 -10.27
C LEU A 13 -15.55 -3.59 -9.06
N CYS A 14 -15.76 -4.09 -7.84
CA CYS A 14 -15.17 -3.55 -6.62
C CYS A 14 -15.47 -2.06 -6.39
N VAL A 15 -16.75 -1.68 -6.54
CA VAL A 15 -17.24 -0.31 -6.33
C VAL A 15 -18.28 -0.26 -5.20
N ASP A 16 -18.61 0.95 -4.76
CA ASP A 16 -19.59 1.22 -3.70
C ASP A 16 -19.25 0.45 -2.42
N GLU A 17 -20.12 -0.44 -1.92
CA GLU A 17 -19.88 -1.21 -0.69
C GLU A 17 -18.76 -2.27 -0.80
N PHE A 18 -18.16 -2.42 -1.97
CA PHE A 18 -17.03 -3.32 -2.24
C PHE A 18 -15.76 -2.57 -2.65
N GLN A 19 -15.71 -1.25 -2.45
CA GLN A 19 -14.48 -0.48 -2.64
C GLN A 19 -13.41 -0.97 -1.67
N GLU A 20 -12.21 -1.16 -2.19
CA GLU A 20 -11.01 -1.57 -1.45
C GLU A 20 -10.02 -0.42 -1.51
N LEU A 21 -9.42 -0.08 -0.38
CA LEU A 21 -8.45 1.02 -0.28
C LEU A 21 -7.04 0.52 -0.05
N GLY A 22 -6.09 1.23 -0.61
CA GLY A 22 -4.66 1.03 -0.42
C GLY A 22 -3.89 2.33 -0.65
N CYS A 23 -2.57 2.25 -0.75
CA CYS A 23 -1.74 3.43 -0.97
C CYS A 23 -0.48 3.08 -1.78
N GLU A 24 0.00 4.06 -2.53
CA GLU A 24 1.24 3.99 -3.28
C GLU A 24 2.42 4.31 -2.37
N LEU A 25 3.50 3.55 -2.54
CA LEU A 25 4.75 3.72 -1.83
C LEU A 25 5.88 3.88 -2.84
N SER A 26 6.64 4.96 -2.70
CA SER A 26 7.93 5.16 -3.37
C SER A 26 9.03 5.24 -2.34
N LEU A 27 10.11 4.49 -2.56
CA LEU A 27 11.30 4.44 -1.74
C LEU A 27 12.48 5.00 -2.53
N THR A 28 13.30 5.82 -1.87
CA THR A 28 14.57 6.29 -2.43
C THR A 28 15.67 5.92 -1.45
N TYR A 29 16.53 4.99 -1.85
CA TYR A 29 17.64 4.51 -1.05
C TYR A 29 18.80 5.51 -1.04
N LYS A 30 19.65 5.44 -0.02
CA LYS A 30 20.90 6.20 0.02
C LYS A 30 21.90 5.65 -0.99
N ASP A 31 22.70 6.56 -1.54
CA ASP A 31 23.82 6.19 -2.40
C ASP A 31 24.84 5.34 -1.64
N GLY A 32 25.37 4.32 -2.32
CA GLY A 32 26.44 3.47 -1.78
C GLY A 32 25.97 2.38 -0.82
N LEU A 33 24.67 2.11 -0.71
CA LEU A 33 24.17 0.92 -0.02
C LEU A 33 24.76 -0.34 -0.65
N ALA A 34 25.21 -1.27 0.18
CA ALA A 34 25.58 -2.59 -0.31
C ALA A 34 24.33 -3.39 -0.69
N GLU A 35 24.45 -4.27 -1.68
CA GLU A 35 23.34 -5.14 -2.12
C GLU A 35 22.74 -5.97 -0.98
N ALA A 36 23.60 -6.49 -0.09
CA ALA A 36 23.17 -7.24 1.09
C ALA A 36 22.40 -6.39 2.12
N GLU A 37 22.68 -5.08 2.21
CA GLU A 37 21.91 -4.18 3.08
C GLU A 37 20.52 -3.91 2.50
N LEU A 38 20.43 -3.76 1.17
CA LEU A 38 19.16 -3.61 0.47
C LEU A 38 18.28 -4.86 0.61
N GLU A 39 18.85 -6.05 0.39
CA GLU A 39 18.14 -7.32 0.56
C GLU A 39 17.63 -7.48 2.01
N SER A 40 18.48 -7.19 3.00
CA SER A 40 18.06 -7.26 4.42
C SER A 40 16.97 -6.24 4.77
N PHE A 41 17.02 -5.03 4.19
CA PHE A 41 15.96 -4.05 4.35
C PHE A 41 14.64 -4.56 3.75
N LEU A 42 14.68 -5.12 2.54
CA LEU A 42 13.48 -5.62 1.85
C LEU A 42 12.85 -6.80 2.61
N ASP A 43 13.64 -7.73 3.12
CA ASP A 43 13.15 -8.83 3.96
C ASP A 43 12.42 -8.30 5.19
N GLN A 44 13.06 -7.40 5.95
CA GLN A 44 12.45 -6.81 7.14
C GLN A 44 11.23 -5.95 6.79
N PHE A 45 11.24 -5.27 5.64
CA PHE A 45 10.08 -4.50 5.15
C PHE A 45 8.89 -5.42 4.90
N ILE A 46 9.10 -6.54 4.20
CA ILE A 46 8.04 -7.50 3.92
C ILE A 46 7.55 -8.16 5.21
N ASP A 47 8.44 -8.60 6.09
CA ASP A 47 8.06 -9.35 7.29
C ASP A 47 7.42 -8.43 8.36
N ASP A 48 8.06 -7.32 8.71
CA ASP A 48 7.64 -6.49 9.83
C ASP A 48 6.61 -5.44 9.41
N ALA A 49 6.90 -4.67 8.35
CA ALA A 49 6.09 -3.53 7.98
C ALA A 49 4.84 -3.94 7.22
N ILE A 50 4.96 -4.92 6.31
CA ILE A 50 3.86 -5.38 5.45
C ILE A 50 3.10 -6.53 6.10
N GLN A 51 3.69 -7.72 6.21
CA GLN A 51 2.99 -8.90 6.71
C GLN A 51 2.63 -8.79 8.19
N GLY A 52 3.53 -8.24 9.02
CA GLY A 52 3.31 -7.99 10.44
C GLY A 52 2.11 -7.06 10.73
N ASN A 53 1.72 -6.23 9.76
CA ASN A 53 0.54 -5.36 9.84
C ASN A 53 -0.67 -5.90 9.05
N GLY A 54 -0.60 -7.13 8.51
CA GLY A 54 -1.66 -7.73 7.71
C GLY A 54 -1.85 -7.07 6.34
N LEU A 55 -0.80 -6.42 5.83
CA LEU A 55 -0.77 -5.78 4.53
C LEU A 55 -0.16 -6.71 3.48
N GLY A 56 -0.38 -6.38 2.21
CA GLY A 56 0.31 -6.93 1.06
C GLY A 56 1.02 -5.80 0.31
N TYR A 57 2.13 -6.12 -0.33
CA TYR A 57 2.88 -5.20 -1.17
C TYR A 57 3.06 -5.82 -2.56
N VAL A 58 2.81 -5.04 -3.60
CA VAL A 58 2.96 -5.45 -4.99
C VAL A 58 3.75 -4.36 -5.71
N GLY A 59 4.94 -4.70 -6.20
CA GLY A 59 5.82 -3.73 -6.84
C GLY A 59 7.25 -4.23 -6.93
N GLY A 60 8.15 -3.28 -7.20
CA GLY A 60 9.60 -3.45 -7.11
C GLY A 60 10.14 -3.00 -5.76
N ASP A 61 11.45 -2.86 -5.69
CA ASP A 61 12.19 -2.37 -4.53
C ASP A 61 12.06 -0.84 -4.34
N ASP A 62 11.85 -0.07 -5.40
CA ASP A 62 11.76 1.38 -5.39
C ASP A 62 10.32 1.94 -5.42
N TYR A 63 9.39 1.18 -5.99
CA TYR A 63 7.99 1.58 -6.10
C TYR A 63 7.04 0.39 -6.05
N GLY A 64 5.93 0.58 -5.33
CA GLY A 64 4.86 -0.40 -5.31
C GLY A 64 3.60 0.11 -4.65
N PHE A 65 2.64 -0.79 -4.57
CA PHE A 65 1.33 -0.53 -4.03
C PHE A 65 1.08 -1.40 -2.80
N VAL A 66 0.64 -0.77 -1.72
CA VAL A 66 0.29 -1.41 -0.45
C VAL A 66 -1.22 -1.61 -0.40
N CYS A 67 -1.65 -2.85 -0.25
CA CYS A 67 -3.04 -3.24 -0.10
C CYS A 67 -3.22 -4.10 1.16
N LEU A 68 -4.46 -4.48 1.48
CA LEU A 68 -4.70 -5.45 2.54
C LEU A 68 -4.34 -6.86 2.03
N SER A 69 -3.71 -7.69 2.85
CA SER A 69 -3.28 -9.06 2.43
C SER A 69 -4.45 -10.00 2.09
N LYS A 70 -5.66 -9.59 2.47
CA LYS A 70 -6.93 -10.25 2.20
C LYS A 70 -7.91 -9.24 1.63
N ARG A 71 -9.06 -9.72 1.15
CA ARG A 71 -10.16 -8.86 0.70
C ARG A 71 -10.52 -7.81 1.78
N GLY A 72 -10.45 -6.54 1.41
CA GLY A 72 -10.74 -5.40 2.28
C GLY A 72 -9.84 -4.21 2.00
N SER A 73 -9.91 -3.22 2.89
CA SER A 73 -9.19 -1.95 2.77
C SER A 73 -8.10 -1.83 3.82
N VAL A 74 -7.00 -1.20 3.44
CA VAL A 74 -6.00 -0.67 4.39
C VAL A 74 -6.67 0.41 5.24
N SER A 75 -6.46 0.36 6.56
CA SER A 75 -6.92 1.42 7.46
C SER A 75 -5.89 2.55 7.59
N GLU A 76 -6.35 3.75 7.96
CA GLU A 76 -5.46 4.87 8.28
C GLU A 76 -4.47 4.52 9.42
N GLU A 77 -4.88 3.67 10.37
CA GLU A 77 -4.00 3.19 11.43
C GLU A 77 -2.87 2.31 10.87
N GLN A 78 -3.17 1.36 9.98
CA GLN A 78 -2.17 0.51 9.35
C GLN A 78 -1.21 1.32 8.49
N ARG A 79 -1.74 2.27 7.71
CA ARG A 79 -0.96 3.22 6.93
C ARG A 79 -0.04 4.07 7.82
N GLY A 80 -0.53 4.55 8.96
CA GLY A 80 0.29 5.28 9.94
C GLY A 80 1.41 4.44 10.56
N LYS A 81 1.17 3.14 10.83
CA LYS A 81 2.21 2.21 11.31
C LYS A 81 3.30 2.00 10.27
N LEU A 82 2.92 1.82 9.00
CA LEU A 82 3.85 1.71 7.89
C LEU A 82 4.72 2.98 7.75
N GLU A 83 4.09 4.15 7.80
CA GLU A 83 4.79 5.43 7.73
C GLU A 83 5.78 5.61 8.90
N ALA A 84 5.37 5.25 10.12
CA ALA A 84 6.23 5.33 11.29
C ALA A 84 7.43 4.37 11.19
N TRP A 85 7.21 3.16 10.68
CA TRP A 85 8.27 2.18 10.44
C TRP A 85 9.29 2.72 9.43
N LEU A 86 8.84 3.27 8.29
CA LEU A 86 9.71 3.83 7.25
C LEU A 86 10.54 5.02 7.75
N LYS A 87 9.97 5.89 8.61
CA LYS A 87 10.70 7.00 9.25
C LYS A 87 11.83 6.55 10.17
N GLY A 88 11.75 5.33 10.70
CA GLY A 88 12.78 4.75 11.58
C GLY A 88 13.97 4.15 10.83
N ARG A 89 13.95 4.13 9.49
CA ARG A 89 14.95 3.44 8.66
C ARG A 89 16.07 4.37 8.22
N SER A 90 17.30 3.88 8.35
CA SER A 90 18.51 4.63 7.99
C SER A 90 18.93 4.42 6.53
N GLU A 91 18.40 3.40 5.87
CA GLU A 91 18.72 2.96 4.52
C GLU A 91 18.11 3.89 3.46
N LEU A 92 17.02 4.58 3.82
CA LEU A 92 16.27 5.48 2.95
C LEU A 92 16.85 6.91 3.00
N ALA A 93 17.03 7.51 1.84
CA ALA A 93 17.25 8.94 1.67
C ALA A 93 15.91 9.70 1.80
N SER A 94 14.86 9.15 1.20
CA SER A 94 13.49 9.65 1.31
C SER A 94 12.49 8.55 0.96
N PHE A 95 11.21 8.79 1.29
CA PHE A 95 10.11 7.98 0.81
C PHE A 95 8.86 8.85 0.63
N THR A 96 7.92 8.39 -0.19
CA THR A 96 6.59 9.00 -0.34
C THR A 96 5.54 7.92 -0.14
N LEU A 97 4.56 8.21 0.71
CA LEU A 97 3.40 7.36 0.94
C LEU A 97 2.13 8.16 0.59
N SER A 98 1.47 7.83 -0.51
CA SER A 98 0.24 8.53 -0.96
C SER A 98 -0.86 8.38 0.08
N PRO A 99 -1.86 9.28 0.19
CA PRO A 99 -3.14 9.04 0.88
C PRO A 99 -3.78 7.68 0.51
N LEU A 100 -4.77 7.23 1.31
CA LEU A 100 -5.58 6.09 0.87
C LEU A 100 -6.31 6.44 -0.43
N VAL A 101 -6.30 5.50 -1.37
CA VAL A 101 -6.97 5.61 -2.68
C VAL A 101 -7.71 4.31 -2.98
N ASP A 102 -8.70 4.38 -3.86
CA ASP A 102 -9.37 3.20 -4.41
C ASP A 102 -8.37 2.38 -5.24
N VAL A 103 -8.17 1.13 -4.84
CA VAL A 103 -7.20 0.21 -5.48
C VAL A 103 -7.57 -0.10 -6.94
N TRP A 104 -8.86 -0.03 -7.28
CA TRP A 104 -9.38 -0.42 -8.58
C TRP A 104 -9.54 0.78 -9.52
N TYR A 105 -9.84 1.95 -8.96
CA TYR A 105 -10.08 3.19 -9.71
C TYR A 105 -9.53 4.41 -8.96
N PRO A 106 -8.21 4.67 -8.98
CA PRO A 106 -7.56 5.69 -8.15
C PRO A 106 -8.11 7.12 -8.33
N GLU A 107 -8.72 7.41 -9.49
CA GLU A 107 -9.38 8.68 -9.78
C GLU A 107 -10.75 8.85 -9.09
N ASN A 108 -11.33 7.78 -8.55
CA ASN A 108 -12.61 7.83 -7.87
C ASN A 108 -12.45 8.32 -6.42
N PRO A 109 -13.43 9.07 -5.90
CA PRO A 109 -13.45 9.41 -4.48
C PRO A 109 -13.66 8.15 -3.62
N ILE A 110 -13.14 8.20 -2.40
CA ILE A 110 -13.46 7.20 -1.38
C ILE A 110 -14.92 7.38 -0.95
N ASN A 111 -15.69 6.29 -0.98
CA ASN A 111 -17.05 6.27 -0.50
C ASN A 111 -17.05 6.32 1.05
N GLN A 112 -17.79 7.27 1.63
CA GLN A 112 -17.99 7.39 3.08
C GLN A 112 -19.15 6.52 3.58
#